data_AF-A0A0S9Q5S8-F1
#
_entry.id   AF-A0A0S9Q5S8-F1
#
_cell.length_a   1.000
_cell.length_b   1.000
_cell.length_c   1.000
_cell.angle_alpha   90.00
_cell.angle_beta   90.00
_cell.angle_gamma   90.00
#
_symmetry.space_group_name_H-M   'P 1'
#
loop_
_entity.id
_entity.type
_entity.pdbx_description
1 polymer ?
#
loop_
_entity_poly.entity_id
_entity_poly.type
_entity_poly.pdbx_seq_one_letter_code
_entity_poly.pdbx_strand_id
1 'polypeptide(L)'
;MDALTRLVARIADVDQEAADALRALEGLDSPWTGVAGVDECLRTVASLAGSVVELHAPAHGLWLRASATRVDPIPVGAERHTPGPEHPLAPLEGGVGFLLRRGDHDDLLASVVTARAARLLGPLLDERRRASAPTDAGEGALEVAVDPGATPEDRLDALRRLRLRPEQTLVLHAVPGPRPSLAPPPAWSQVGVSRPRPASELPIAWNEARMALRLTATGEADDPGERWVRAGDVGSGLLALAAGFVAGAMRSRDVVALDAVGAPDSPAGRALTAISETTTIRSAAERIPVHHSTLQRQVKGLERELGWSVTEPAGRLRLDLAFALRRLERNYGRPGLY
;
A
#
# COMPACT_ATOMS: atom_id res chain seq x y z
N MET A 1 4.69 40.10 -27.56
CA MET A 1 4.91 39.85 -26.12
C MET A 1 3.58 39.51 -25.49
N ASP A 2 3.41 38.24 -25.12
CA ASP A 2 2.19 37.74 -24.51
C ASP A 2 1.87 38.50 -23.20
N ALA A 3 0.58 38.62 -22.87
CA ALA A 3 0.12 39.37 -21.70
C ALA A 3 0.72 38.80 -20.39
N LEU A 4 0.93 37.49 -20.35
CA LEU A 4 1.55 36.78 -19.24
C LEU A 4 3.05 37.11 -19.10
N THR A 5 3.82 37.14 -20.20
CA THR A 5 5.23 37.55 -20.18
C THR A 5 5.42 38.97 -19.62
N ARG A 6 4.49 39.88 -19.95
CA ARG A 6 4.50 41.25 -19.39
C ARG A 6 4.14 41.28 -17.91
N LEU A 7 3.22 40.43 -17.47
CA LEU A 7 2.85 40.32 -16.06
C LEU A 7 3.99 39.73 -15.23
N VAL A 8 4.62 38.66 -15.70
CA VAL A 8 5.77 38.03 -15.07
C VAL A 8 6.96 39.00 -14.96
N ALA A 9 7.25 39.79 -16.00
CA ALA A 9 8.30 40.81 -15.93
C ALA A 9 8.00 41.90 -14.88
N ARG A 10 6.74 42.34 -14.78
CA ARG A 10 6.32 43.33 -13.76
C ARG A 10 6.34 42.78 -12.34
N ILE A 11 6.03 41.49 -12.17
CA ILE A 11 6.12 40.83 -10.87
C ILE A 11 7.59 40.65 -10.48
N ALA A 12 8.47 40.30 -11.42
CA ALA A 12 9.90 40.12 -11.15
C ALA A 12 10.57 41.40 -10.62
N ASP A 13 10.11 42.58 -11.06
CA ASP A 13 10.59 43.87 -10.54
C ASP A 13 10.24 44.12 -9.06
N VAL A 14 9.25 43.40 -8.51
CA VAL A 14 8.73 43.55 -7.14
C VAL A 14 9.11 42.36 -6.27
N ASP A 15 8.99 41.16 -6.83
CA ASP A 15 9.17 39.87 -6.17
C ASP A 15 9.61 38.83 -7.22
N GLN A 16 10.91 38.55 -7.23
CA GLN A 16 11.50 37.59 -8.15
C GLN A 16 11.01 36.16 -7.87
N GLU A 17 10.75 35.80 -6.61
CA GLU A 17 10.30 34.47 -6.21
C GLU A 17 8.88 34.19 -6.73
N ALA A 18 7.99 35.18 -6.63
CA ALA A 18 6.65 35.10 -7.21
C ALA A 18 6.67 35.02 -8.75
N ALA A 19 7.61 35.70 -9.41
CA ALA A 19 7.78 35.61 -10.86
C ALA A 19 8.28 34.23 -11.30
N ASP A 20 9.21 33.64 -10.56
CA ASP A 20 9.70 32.28 -10.80
C ASP A 20 8.60 31.24 -10.58
N ALA A 21 7.73 31.42 -9.58
CA ALA A 21 6.54 30.60 -9.38
C ALA A 21 5.59 30.62 -10.58
N LEU A 22 5.33 31.78 -11.17
CA LEU A 22 4.49 31.89 -12.36
C LEU A 22 5.10 31.22 -13.60
N ARG A 23 6.42 31.37 -13.82
CA ARG A 23 7.13 30.68 -14.92
C ARG A 23 7.13 29.16 -14.73
N ALA A 24 7.29 28.69 -13.50
CA ALA A 24 7.21 27.27 -13.18
C ALA A 24 5.80 26.70 -13.43
N LEU A 25 4.76 27.47 -13.14
CA LEU A 25 3.38 27.10 -13.45
C LEU A 25 3.13 26.99 -14.97
N GLU A 26 3.69 27.88 -15.79
CA GLU A 26 3.63 27.75 -17.26
C GLU A 26 4.28 26.44 -17.74
N GLY A 27 5.40 26.04 -17.13
CA GLY A 27 6.05 24.76 -17.44
C GLY A 27 5.17 23.54 -17.17
N LEU A 28 4.22 23.64 -16.24
CA LEU A 28 3.25 22.60 -15.91
C LEU A 28 2.01 22.59 -16.83
N ASP A 29 1.80 23.62 -17.65
CA ASP A 29 0.66 23.68 -18.60
C ASP A 29 0.94 22.93 -19.92
N SER A 30 2.02 22.13 -19.96
CA SER A 30 2.31 21.24 -21.10
C SER A 30 1.20 20.18 -21.25
N PRO A 31 0.79 19.85 -22.49
CA PRO A 31 -0.22 18.83 -22.73
C PRO A 31 0.35 17.44 -22.46
N TRP A 32 0.09 16.91 -21.27
CA TRP A 32 0.46 15.55 -20.90
C TRP A 32 -0.69 14.61 -21.24
N THR A 33 -0.38 13.49 -21.89
CA THR A 33 -1.40 12.52 -22.30
C THR A 33 -0.91 11.10 -22.03
N GLY A 34 -1.87 10.20 -21.79
CA GLY A 34 -1.59 8.79 -21.57
C GLY A 34 -0.71 8.45 -20.37
N VAL A 35 -0.18 7.22 -20.39
CA VAL A 35 0.56 6.58 -19.29
C VAL A 35 1.84 7.35 -18.92
N ALA A 36 2.54 7.91 -19.91
CA ALA A 36 3.78 8.66 -19.72
C ALA A 36 3.57 10.04 -19.08
N GLY A 37 2.35 10.60 -19.17
CA GLY A 37 2.02 11.91 -18.63
C GLY A 37 2.14 12.01 -17.11
N VAL A 38 1.90 10.92 -16.37
CA VAL A 38 2.08 10.87 -14.91
C VAL A 38 3.57 10.92 -14.55
N ASP A 39 4.42 10.16 -15.24
CA ASP A 39 5.85 10.10 -14.94
C ASP A 39 6.56 11.40 -15.34
N GLU A 40 6.14 12.01 -16.45
CA GLU A 40 6.62 13.31 -16.92
C GLU A 40 6.18 14.46 -16.00
N CYS A 41 4.96 14.37 -15.46
CA CYS A 41 4.51 15.25 -14.40
C CYS A 41 5.46 15.26 -13.22
N LEU A 42 5.66 14.07 -12.64
CA LEU A 42 6.39 13.95 -11.38
C LEU A 42 7.85 14.35 -11.55
N ARG A 43 8.48 14.07 -12.70
CA ARG A 43 9.84 14.55 -13.01
C ARG A 43 9.92 16.07 -13.15
N THR A 44 8.96 16.67 -13.87
CA THR A 44 8.91 18.13 -14.05
C THR A 44 8.74 18.82 -12.70
N VAL A 45 7.84 18.31 -11.86
CA VAL A 45 7.60 18.82 -10.50
C VAL A 45 8.84 18.66 -9.62
N ALA A 46 9.47 17.49 -9.61
CA ALA A 46 10.69 17.26 -8.84
C ALA A 46 11.83 18.19 -9.27
N SER A 47 11.92 18.48 -10.57
CA SER A 47 12.90 19.43 -11.11
C SER A 47 12.61 20.87 -10.68
N LEU A 48 11.35 21.32 -10.77
CA LEU A 48 10.94 22.68 -10.42
C LEU A 48 10.99 22.92 -8.90
N ALA A 49 10.64 21.93 -8.10
CA ALA A 49 10.68 21.98 -6.64
C ALA A 49 12.07 21.68 -6.05
N GLY A 50 13.07 21.39 -6.89
CA GLY A 50 14.44 21.06 -6.46
C GLY A 50 14.56 19.88 -5.49
N SER A 51 13.53 19.03 -5.40
CA SER A 51 13.40 18.03 -4.34
C SER A 51 12.68 16.77 -4.83
N VAL A 52 12.85 15.69 -4.08
CA VAL A 52 12.14 14.44 -4.34
C VAL A 52 10.67 14.60 -3.96
N VAL A 53 9.78 14.16 -4.87
CA VAL A 53 8.35 14.10 -4.64
C VAL A 53 7.86 12.66 -4.58
N GLU A 54 6.83 12.42 -3.77
CA GLU A 54 6.21 11.12 -3.62
C GLU A 54 4.71 11.23 -3.89
N LEU A 55 4.23 10.52 -4.91
CA LEU A 55 2.82 10.37 -5.21
C LEU A 55 2.26 9.17 -4.43
N HIS A 56 1.23 9.42 -3.64
CA HIS A 56 0.44 8.40 -2.95
C HIS A 56 -0.98 8.44 -3.49
N ALA A 57 -1.29 7.58 -4.47
CA ALA A 57 -2.59 7.48 -5.11
C ALA A 57 -3.18 6.06 -4.91
N PRO A 58 -3.66 5.74 -3.69
CA PRO A 58 -4.16 4.40 -3.36
C PRO A 58 -5.39 3.99 -4.19
N ALA A 59 -6.24 4.94 -4.61
CA ALA A 59 -7.38 4.66 -5.50
C ALA A 59 -6.96 4.13 -6.87
N HIS A 60 -5.73 4.43 -7.28
CA HIS A 60 -5.14 4.03 -8.56
C HIS A 60 -4.04 2.98 -8.37
N GLY A 61 -3.80 2.51 -7.14
CA GLY A 61 -2.76 1.53 -6.80
C GLY A 61 -1.32 2.00 -7.05
N LEU A 62 -1.09 3.32 -7.07
CA LEU A 62 0.22 3.91 -7.41
C LEU A 62 0.87 4.56 -6.19
N TRP A 63 2.11 4.15 -5.94
CA TRP A 63 3.04 4.80 -5.02
C TRP A 63 4.35 5.03 -5.75
N LEU A 64 4.62 6.28 -6.13
CA LEU A 64 5.76 6.63 -6.96
C LEU A 64 6.63 7.65 -6.25
N ARG A 65 7.94 7.48 -6.34
CA ARG A 65 8.94 8.45 -5.93
C ARG A 65 9.61 8.98 -7.18
N ALA A 66 9.66 10.30 -7.33
CA ALA A 66 10.28 10.93 -8.48
C ALA A 66 11.37 11.92 -8.06
N SER A 67 12.46 11.89 -8.83
CA SER A 67 13.46 12.94 -8.93
C SER A 67 13.36 13.60 -10.31
N ALA A 68 14.17 14.64 -10.56
CA ALA A 68 14.23 15.28 -11.87
C ALA A 68 14.55 14.32 -13.03
N THR A 69 15.22 13.19 -12.75
CA THR A 69 15.73 12.26 -13.77
C THR A 69 15.02 10.92 -13.81
N ARG A 70 14.35 10.51 -12.72
CA ARG A 70 13.83 9.15 -12.59
C ARG A 70 12.53 9.12 -11.80
N VAL A 71 11.67 8.18 -12.17
CA VAL A 71 10.48 7.79 -11.41
C VAL A 71 10.63 6.33 -11.03
N ASP A 72 10.50 6.02 -9.75
CA ASP A 72 10.59 4.68 -9.20
C ASP A 72 9.34 4.34 -8.38
N PRO A 73 8.86 3.09 -8.41
CA PRO A 73 7.85 2.66 -7.46
C PRO A 73 8.41 2.73 -6.03
N ILE A 74 7.64 3.29 -5.10
CA ILE A 74 7.97 3.23 -3.67
C ILE A 74 7.75 1.80 -3.23
N PRO A 75 8.79 1.10 -2.72
CA PRO A 75 8.65 -0.25 -2.23
C PRO A 75 7.59 -0.27 -1.15
N VAL A 76 6.60 -1.10 -1.37
CA VAL A 76 5.52 -1.32 -0.44
C VAL A 76 6.25 -1.90 0.82
N GLY A 77 6.37 -1.12 1.91
CA GLY A 77 6.98 -1.57 3.18
C GLY A 77 8.21 -0.79 3.62
N ALA A 78 8.79 0.04 2.75
CA ALA A 78 9.59 1.17 3.20
C ALA A 78 8.73 1.98 4.18
N GLU A 79 9.27 2.39 5.33
CA GLU A 79 8.56 3.14 6.38
C GLU A 79 7.51 4.02 5.73
N ARG A 80 6.24 3.61 5.85
CA ARG A 80 5.10 4.36 5.35
C ARG A 80 5.07 5.58 6.25
N HIS A 81 5.87 6.59 5.89
CA HIS A 81 5.97 7.82 6.64
C HIS A 81 4.56 8.38 6.62
N THR A 82 3.84 8.21 7.72
CA THR A 82 2.72 9.08 8.04
C THR A 82 3.34 10.47 7.98
N PRO A 83 2.95 11.33 7.03
CA PRO A 83 3.59 12.62 6.89
C PRO A 83 3.49 13.34 8.24
N GLY A 84 4.64 13.61 8.85
CA GLY A 84 4.69 14.49 10.00
C GLY A 84 4.37 15.92 9.56
N PRO A 85 4.08 16.82 10.51
CA PRO A 85 3.82 18.24 10.23
C PRO A 85 4.96 18.92 9.47
N GLU A 86 6.15 18.32 9.37
CA GLU A 86 7.36 18.74 8.64
C GLU A 86 7.36 18.45 7.13
N HIS A 87 6.34 17.80 6.56
CA HIS A 87 6.29 17.51 5.13
C HIS A 87 5.12 18.18 4.39
N PRO A 88 5.37 19.06 3.41
CA PRO A 88 4.31 19.70 2.65
C PRO A 88 3.54 18.65 1.83
N LEU A 89 2.21 18.63 2.03
CA LEU A 89 1.29 17.67 1.45
C LEU A 89 0.22 18.38 0.64
N ALA A 90 0.07 18.00 -0.63
CA ALA A 90 -0.99 18.49 -1.50
C ALA A 90 -1.99 17.37 -1.80
N PRO A 91 -3.26 17.48 -1.40
CA PRO A 91 -4.27 16.48 -1.73
C PRO A 91 -4.53 16.45 -3.23
N LEU A 92 -4.66 15.25 -3.79
CA LEU A 92 -5.10 15.08 -5.17
C LEU A 92 -6.56 15.53 -5.32
N GLU A 93 -6.93 15.96 -6.52
CA GLU A 93 -8.33 16.23 -6.84
C GLU A 93 -9.17 14.97 -6.64
N GLY A 94 -10.28 15.08 -5.88
CA GLY A 94 -11.09 13.94 -5.43
C GLY A 94 -10.70 13.34 -4.08
N GLY A 95 -9.60 13.78 -3.45
CA GLY A 95 -9.29 13.56 -2.03
C GLY A 95 -8.78 12.17 -1.63
N VAL A 96 -8.64 11.22 -2.57
CA VAL A 96 -8.22 9.83 -2.29
C VAL A 96 -6.71 9.61 -2.50
N GLY A 97 -5.89 10.64 -2.35
CA GLY A 97 -4.44 10.57 -2.48
C GLY A 97 -3.78 11.91 -2.25
N PHE A 98 -2.44 11.91 -2.20
CA PHE A 98 -1.67 13.14 -2.03
C PHE A 98 -0.32 13.10 -2.74
N LEU A 99 0.20 14.28 -3.05
CA LEU A 99 1.57 14.51 -3.48
C LEU A 99 2.35 15.07 -2.29
N LEU A 100 3.40 14.36 -1.89
CA LEU A 100 4.28 14.73 -0.79
C LEU A 100 5.59 15.29 -1.35
N ARG A 101 6.07 16.38 -0.76
CA ARG A 101 7.41 16.91 -1.04
C ARG A 101 8.33 16.67 0.15
N ARG A 102 9.57 16.25 -0.09
CA ARG A 102 10.62 16.23 0.94
C ARG A 102 11.43 17.51 0.88
N GLY A 103 11.30 18.39 1.88
CA GLY A 103 12.05 19.65 1.94
C GLY A 103 11.41 20.66 2.88
N ASP A 104 11.97 21.86 2.91
CA ASP A 104 11.53 22.96 3.78
C ASP A 104 10.13 23.48 3.39
N HIS A 105 9.34 23.88 4.37
CA HIS A 105 7.96 24.34 4.20
C HIS A 105 7.84 25.77 3.68
N ASP A 106 8.87 26.58 3.91
CA ASP A 106 8.84 28.02 3.61
C ASP A 106 9.11 28.34 2.13
N ASP A 107 9.43 27.33 1.30
CA ASP A 107 9.61 27.49 -0.14
C ASP A 107 8.26 27.65 -0.86
N LEU A 108 7.94 28.89 -1.23
CA LEU A 108 6.68 29.27 -1.88
C LEU A 108 6.58 28.65 -3.28
N LEU A 109 7.65 28.71 -4.07
CA LEU A 109 7.72 28.15 -5.42
C LEU A 109 7.41 26.65 -5.38
N ALA A 110 8.10 25.90 -4.53
CA ALA A 110 7.92 24.47 -4.41
C ALA A 110 6.50 24.10 -3.93
N SER A 111 5.93 24.89 -3.04
CA SER A 111 4.56 24.69 -2.53
C SER A 111 3.50 24.95 -3.61
N VAL A 112 3.64 26.01 -4.39
CA VAL A 112 2.74 26.35 -5.51
C VAL A 112 2.80 25.30 -6.62
N VAL A 113 4.00 24.87 -7.01
CA VAL A 113 4.23 23.82 -8.02
C VAL A 113 3.60 22.49 -7.56
N THR A 114 3.80 22.10 -6.31
CA THR A 114 3.25 20.85 -5.75
C THR A 114 1.72 20.89 -5.72
N ALA A 115 1.12 22.00 -5.26
CA ALA A 115 -0.33 22.17 -5.21
C ALA A 115 -0.97 22.16 -6.61
N ARG A 116 -0.32 22.79 -7.60
CA ARG A 116 -0.79 22.76 -8.99
C ARG A 116 -0.72 21.35 -9.58
N ALA A 117 0.40 20.66 -9.38
CA ALA A 117 0.60 19.31 -9.87
C ALA A 117 -0.44 18.33 -9.34
N ALA A 118 -0.80 18.42 -8.05
CA ALA A 118 -1.82 17.59 -7.44
C ALA A 118 -3.20 17.70 -8.13
N ARG A 119 -3.52 18.86 -8.71
CA ARG A 119 -4.73 19.07 -9.52
C ARG A 119 -4.61 18.45 -10.92
N LEU A 120 -3.44 18.58 -11.55
CA LEU A 120 -3.18 18.01 -12.89
C LEU A 120 -3.12 16.48 -12.88
N LEU A 121 -2.68 15.88 -11.76
CA LEU A 121 -2.52 14.44 -11.63
C LEU A 121 -3.84 13.67 -11.64
N GLY A 122 -4.94 14.23 -11.11
CA GLY A 122 -6.24 13.54 -11.06
C GLY A 122 -6.72 13.05 -12.44
N PRO A 123 -6.90 13.96 -13.42
CA PRO A 123 -7.30 13.59 -14.78
C PRO A 123 -6.35 12.62 -15.48
N LEU A 124 -5.03 12.77 -15.29
CA LEU A 124 -4.01 11.89 -15.87
C LEU A 124 -4.09 10.47 -15.30
N LEU A 125 -4.32 10.36 -13.99
CA LEU A 125 -4.51 9.08 -13.31
C LEU A 125 -5.80 8.39 -13.78
N ASP A 126 -6.87 9.15 -14.01
CA ASP A 126 -8.14 8.63 -14.53
C ASP A 126 -8.07 8.23 -16.00
N GLU A 127 -7.37 8.99 -16.83
CA GLU A 127 -7.07 8.63 -18.21
C GLU A 127 -6.22 7.35 -18.26
N ARG A 128 -5.15 7.28 -17.45
CA ARG A 128 -4.32 6.09 -17.31
C ARG A 128 -5.14 4.87 -16.88
N ARG A 129 -6.07 5.04 -15.92
CA ARG A 129 -6.97 3.97 -15.49
C ARG A 129 -7.90 3.49 -16.61
N ARG A 130 -8.46 4.41 -17.39
CA ARG A 130 -9.32 4.08 -18.54
C ARG A 130 -8.55 3.40 -19.67
N ALA A 131 -7.35 3.87 -19.98
CA ALA A 131 -6.49 3.26 -21.00
C ALA A 131 -6.02 1.85 -20.60
N SER A 132 -5.84 1.62 -19.29
CA SER A 132 -5.51 0.31 -18.73
C SER A 132 -6.73 -0.53 -18.34
N ALA A 133 -7.93 -0.15 -18.79
CA ALA A 133 -9.13 -0.93 -18.51
C ALA A 133 -8.95 -2.36 -19.07
N PRO A 134 -9.29 -3.40 -18.28
CA PRO A 134 -9.16 -4.78 -18.74
C PRO A 134 -10.00 -4.99 -20.01
N THR A 135 -9.45 -5.75 -20.95
CA THR A 135 -10.21 -6.32 -22.07
C THR A 135 -10.45 -7.79 -21.79
N ASP A 136 -11.57 -8.35 -22.25
CA ASP A 136 -11.87 -9.78 -22.05
C ASP A 136 -10.73 -10.70 -22.54
N ALA A 137 -10.09 -10.34 -23.65
CA ALA A 137 -8.92 -11.04 -24.18
C ALA A 137 -7.69 -10.94 -23.26
N GLY A 138 -7.49 -9.79 -22.61
CA GLY A 138 -6.42 -9.59 -21.62
C GLY A 138 -6.68 -10.34 -20.32
N GLU A 139 -7.93 -10.39 -19.86
CA GLU A 139 -8.29 -11.16 -18.65
C GLU A 139 -8.14 -12.66 -18.87
N GLY A 140 -8.57 -13.19 -20.01
CA GLY A 140 -8.35 -14.60 -20.36
C GLY A 140 -6.86 -14.97 -20.48
N ALA A 141 -6.03 -14.08 -21.04
CA ALA A 141 -4.58 -14.28 -21.05
C ALA A 141 -3.98 -14.24 -19.63
N LEU A 142 -4.46 -13.36 -18.76
CA LEU A 142 -4.02 -13.30 -17.37
C LEU A 142 -4.37 -14.58 -16.60
N GLU A 143 -5.57 -15.13 -16.79
CA GLU A 143 -5.98 -16.40 -16.18
C GLU A 143 -5.01 -17.53 -16.54
N VAL A 144 -4.67 -17.68 -17.82
CA VAL A 144 -3.69 -18.69 -18.28
C VAL A 144 -2.29 -18.41 -17.73
N ALA A 145 -1.88 -17.15 -17.66
CA ALA A 145 -0.55 -16.77 -17.21
C ALA A 145 -0.30 -17.11 -15.73
N VAL A 146 -1.32 -16.99 -14.88
CA VAL A 146 -1.24 -17.28 -13.43
C VAL A 146 -1.62 -18.71 -13.07
N ASP A 147 -2.17 -19.49 -14.01
CA ASP A 147 -2.56 -20.88 -13.78
C ASP A 147 -1.32 -21.78 -13.59
N PRO A 148 -1.17 -22.45 -12.43
CA PRO A 148 -0.09 -23.42 -12.21
C PRO A 148 -0.22 -24.66 -13.11
N GLY A 149 -1.42 -24.97 -13.61
CA GLY A 149 -1.69 -26.08 -14.51
C GLY A 149 -1.40 -25.79 -15.99
N ALA A 150 -1.26 -24.52 -16.37
CA ALA A 150 -0.98 -24.15 -17.75
C ALA A 150 0.38 -24.67 -18.23
N THR A 151 0.43 -25.12 -19.49
CA THR A 151 1.70 -25.56 -20.09
C THR A 151 2.67 -24.39 -20.25
N PRO A 152 3.99 -24.64 -20.32
CA PRO A 152 4.96 -23.57 -20.56
C PRO A 152 4.71 -22.80 -21.87
N GLU A 153 4.18 -23.46 -22.90
CA GLU A 153 3.89 -22.85 -24.20
C GLU A 153 2.66 -21.93 -24.12
N ASP A 154 1.57 -22.40 -23.52
CA ASP A 154 0.36 -21.60 -23.31
C ASP A 154 0.65 -20.38 -22.44
N ARG A 155 1.47 -20.56 -21.39
CA ARG A 155 1.90 -19.45 -20.53
C ARG A 155 2.71 -18.42 -21.31
N LEU A 156 3.61 -18.86 -22.19
CA LEU A 156 4.41 -17.95 -23.01
C LEU A 156 3.53 -17.18 -24.02
N ASP A 157 2.55 -17.84 -24.63
CA ASP A 157 1.58 -17.16 -25.51
C ASP A 157 0.73 -16.14 -24.74
N ALA A 158 0.25 -16.51 -23.55
CA ALA A 158 -0.47 -15.61 -22.66
C ALA A 158 0.36 -14.37 -22.29
N LEU A 159 1.63 -14.54 -21.91
CA LEU A 159 2.54 -13.43 -21.63
C LEU A 159 2.72 -12.51 -22.85
N ARG A 160 2.82 -13.07 -24.07
CA ARG A 160 2.89 -12.26 -25.31
C ARG A 160 1.62 -11.45 -25.54
N ARG A 161 0.44 -12.03 -25.32
CA ARG A 161 -0.86 -11.31 -25.43
C ARG A 161 -0.97 -10.17 -24.42
N LEU A 162 -0.43 -10.38 -23.22
CA LEU A 162 -0.30 -9.35 -22.18
C LEU A 162 0.83 -8.34 -22.44
N ARG A 163 1.63 -8.55 -23.50
CA ARG A 163 2.81 -7.74 -23.85
C ARG A 163 3.88 -7.72 -22.75
N LEU A 164 4.00 -8.83 -22.02
CA LEU A 164 4.98 -9.02 -20.95
C LEU A 164 6.16 -9.83 -21.46
N ARG A 165 7.38 -9.44 -21.06
CA ARG A 165 8.59 -10.24 -21.28
C ARG A 165 8.74 -11.25 -20.14
N PRO A 166 9.18 -12.49 -20.37
CA PRO A 166 9.34 -13.49 -19.31
C PRO A 166 10.21 -13.04 -18.14
N GLU A 167 11.23 -12.23 -18.40
CA GLU A 167 12.20 -11.71 -17.42
C GLU A 167 11.72 -10.43 -16.74
N GLN A 168 10.59 -9.86 -17.19
CA GLN A 168 10.05 -8.63 -16.62
C GLN A 168 9.59 -8.90 -15.18
N THR A 169 10.19 -8.19 -14.23
CA THR A 169 9.80 -8.25 -12.83
C THR A 169 8.44 -7.57 -12.62
N LEU A 170 7.52 -8.31 -12.00
CA LEU A 170 6.16 -7.89 -11.71
C LEU A 170 5.83 -8.15 -10.24
N VAL A 171 4.85 -7.40 -9.74
CA VAL A 171 4.21 -7.62 -8.43
C VAL A 171 2.74 -7.85 -8.70
N LEU A 172 2.17 -8.91 -8.13
CA LEU A 172 0.76 -9.22 -8.25
C LEU A 172 0.00 -8.80 -7.00
N HIS A 173 -1.20 -8.27 -7.23
CA HIS A 173 -2.16 -7.92 -6.20
C HIS A 173 -3.33 -8.90 -6.28
N ALA A 174 -3.56 -9.65 -5.22
CA ALA A 174 -4.76 -10.47 -5.05
C ALA A 174 -5.78 -9.68 -4.24
N VAL A 175 -7.01 -9.61 -4.75
CA VAL A 175 -8.17 -9.03 -4.08
C VAL A 175 -9.25 -10.09 -3.89
N PRO A 176 -10.24 -9.87 -2.99
CA PRO A 176 -11.40 -10.73 -2.89
C PRO A 176 -12.08 -10.86 -4.25
N GLY A 177 -12.04 -12.05 -4.82
CA GLY A 177 -12.70 -12.34 -6.10
C GLY A 177 -12.27 -13.69 -6.67
N PRO A 178 -13.07 -14.26 -7.57
CA PRO A 178 -12.79 -15.58 -8.13
C PRO A 178 -11.73 -15.55 -9.24
N ARG A 179 -11.44 -14.37 -9.82
CA ARG A 179 -10.63 -14.22 -11.02
C ARG A 179 -9.54 -13.17 -10.85
N PRO A 180 -8.36 -13.40 -11.44
CA PRO A 180 -7.35 -12.35 -11.55
C PRO A 180 -7.86 -11.25 -12.49
N SER A 181 -7.56 -9.99 -12.19
CA SER A 181 -7.92 -8.86 -13.04
C SER A 181 -6.72 -7.95 -13.25
N LEU A 182 -6.69 -7.31 -14.42
CA LEU A 182 -5.69 -6.28 -14.76
C LEU A 182 -6.05 -4.93 -14.14
N ALA A 183 -7.26 -4.77 -13.58
CA ALA A 183 -7.68 -3.53 -12.95
C ALA A 183 -6.96 -3.32 -11.61
N PRO A 184 -6.54 -2.08 -11.28
CA PRO A 184 -6.00 -1.79 -9.97
C PRO A 184 -7.07 -2.02 -8.89
N PRO A 185 -6.68 -2.57 -7.72
CA PRO A 185 -7.61 -2.80 -6.64
C PRO A 185 -8.11 -1.47 -6.04
N PRO A 186 -9.37 -1.37 -5.62
CA PRO A 186 -9.85 -0.20 -4.88
C PRO A 186 -9.03 0.02 -3.61
N ALA A 187 -8.77 1.29 -3.25
CA ALA A 187 -7.96 1.67 -2.08
C ALA A 187 -8.39 0.99 -0.76
N TRP A 188 -9.69 0.76 -0.59
CA TRP A 188 -10.30 0.22 0.62
C TRP A 188 -10.36 -1.31 0.66
N SER A 189 -9.92 -1.99 -0.41
CA SER A 189 -9.95 -3.45 -0.50
C SER A 189 -8.89 -4.09 0.38
N GLN A 190 -9.17 -5.33 0.81
CA GLN A 190 -8.15 -6.23 1.31
C GLN A 190 -7.28 -6.68 0.12
N VAL A 191 -5.96 -6.56 0.24
CA VAL A 191 -5.02 -6.85 -0.84
C VAL A 191 -3.87 -7.70 -0.32
N GLY A 192 -3.67 -8.87 -0.93
CA GLY A 192 -2.44 -9.63 -0.79
C GLY A 192 -1.47 -9.28 -1.90
N VAL A 193 -0.21 -9.03 -1.55
CA VAL A 193 0.81 -8.55 -2.48
C VAL A 193 1.93 -9.59 -2.57
N SER A 194 2.25 -10.04 -3.79
CA SER A 194 3.34 -10.98 -4.03
C SER A 194 4.71 -10.34 -3.77
N ARG A 195 5.76 -11.16 -3.69
CA ARG A 195 7.11 -10.63 -3.89
C ARG A 195 7.30 -10.23 -5.37
N PRO A 196 8.25 -9.32 -5.67
CA PRO A 196 8.67 -9.08 -7.05
C PRO A 196 9.20 -10.36 -7.68
N ARG A 197 8.63 -10.76 -8.80
CA ARG A 197 8.93 -12.03 -9.50
C ARG A 197 8.99 -11.80 -11.01
N PRO A 198 9.84 -12.54 -11.76
CA PRO A 198 9.79 -12.49 -13.22
C PRO A 198 8.43 -12.99 -13.72
N ALA A 199 7.99 -12.50 -14.89
CA ALA A 199 6.70 -12.89 -15.47
C ALA A 199 6.59 -14.39 -15.78
N SER A 200 7.71 -15.09 -15.96
CA SER A 200 7.76 -16.56 -16.06
C SER A 200 7.31 -17.27 -14.78
N GLU A 201 7.39 -16.61 -13.61
CA GLU A 201 7.00 -17.11 -12.29
C GLU A 201 5.65 -16.58 -11.79
N LEU A 202 4.80 -16.06 -12.69
CA LEU A 202 3.48 -15.53 -12.33
C LEU A 202 2.62 -16.49 -11.50
N PRO A 203 2.59 -17.82 -11.72
CA PRO A 203 1.84 -18.73 -10.85
C PRO A 203 2.32 -18.73 -9.39
N ILE A 204 3.62 -18.60 -9.17
CA ILE A 204 4.21 -18.52 -7.82
C ILE A 204 3.84 -17.18 -7.19
N ALA A 205 4.03 -16.09 -7.93
CA ALA A 205 3.66 -14.74 -7.48
C ALA A 205 2.17 -14.66 -7.12
N TRP A 206 1.32 -15.30 -7.94
CA TRP A 206 -0.12 -15.33 -7.74
C TRP A 206 -0.48 -16.10 -6.47
N ASN A 207 0.09 -17.27 -6.28
CA ASN A 207 -0.12 -18.04 -5.05
C ASN A 207 0.35 -17.27 -3.80
N GLU A 208 1.52 -16.61 -3.86
CA GLU A 208 2.00 -15.75 -2.77
C GLU A 208 1.03 -14.62 -2.44
N ALA A 209 0.55 -13.90 -3.46
CA ALA A 209 -0.44 -12.84 -3.29
C ALA A 209 -1.74 -13.40 -2.68
N ARG A 210 -2.24 -14.55 -3.14
CA ARG A 210 -3.43 -15.19 -2.56
C ARG A 210 -3.23 -15.62 -1.10
N MET A 211 -2.05 -16.13 -0.74
CA MET A 211 -1.76 -16.51 0.65
C MET A 211 -1.63 -15.28 1.55
N ALA A 212 -1.00 -14.22 1.05
CA ALA A 212 -0.95 -12.94 1.76
C ALA A 212 -2.36 -12.33 1.94
N LEU A 213 -3.21 -12.43 0.91
CA LEU A 213 -4.60 -11.95 0.96
C LEU A 213 -5.38 -12.62 2.09
N ARG A 214 -5.18 -13.93 2.32
CA ARG A 214 -5.83 -14.67 3.41
C ARG A 214 -5.44 -14.18 4.81
N LEU A 215 -4.30 -13.49 4.95
CA LEU A 215 -3.79 -12.93 6.20
C LEU A 215 -4.17 -11.46 6.43
N THR A 216 -4.87 -10.85 5.48
CA THR A 216 -5.32 -9.46 5.59
C THR A 216 -6.35 -9.29 6.70
N ALA A 217 -6.29 -8.15 7.38
CA ALA A 217 -7.34 -7.71 8.29
C ALA A 217 -8.36 -6.86 7.52
N THR A 218 -9.57 -6.69 8.07
CA THR A 218 -10.47 -5.67 7.57
C THR A 218 -10.00 -4.28 7.91
N GLY A 219 -9.16 -4.05 8.92
CA GLY A 219 -8.77 -2.71 9.35
C GLY A 219 -9.95 -1.89 9.90
N GLU A 220 -10.99 -2.56 10.36
CA GLU A 220 -12.09 -1.98 11.15
C GLU A 220 -11.80 -2.17 12.64
N ALA A 221 -12.61 -1.56 13.51
CA ALA A 221 -12.39 -1.64 14.96
C ALA A 221 -12.41 -3.08 15.48
N ASP A 222 -13.23 -3.94 14.87
CA ASP A 222 -13.42 -5.34 15.23
C ASP A 222 -12.39 -6.30 14.59
N ASP A 223 -11.50 -5.79 13.74
CA ASP A 223 -10.35 -6.51 13.17
C ASP A 223 -9.25 -5.50 12.77
N PRO A 224 -8.59 -4.91 13.78
CA PRO A 224 -7.50 -3.97 13.54
C PRO A 224 -6.34 -4.69 12.87
N GLY A 225 -5.75 -4.06 11.86
CA GLY A 225 -4.57 -4.58 11.17
C GLY A 225 -4.46 -4.12 9.72
N GLU A 226 -3.44 -4.66 9.05
CA GLU A 226 -3.15 -4.30 7.67
C GLU A 226 -4.16 -4.91 6.69
N ARG A 227 -4.85 -4.04 5.94
CA ARG A 227 -5.62 -4.44 4.75
C ARG A 227 -4.72 -4.88 3.60
N TRP A 228 -3.47 -4.42 3.58
CA TRP A 228 -2.50 -4.67 2.52
C TRP A 228 -1.33 -5.47 3.06
N VAL A 229 -1.33 -6.78 2.82
CA VAL A 229 -0.34 -7.70 3.37
C VAL A 229 0.63 -8.14 2.27
N ARG A 230 1.93 -8.07 2.53
CA ARG A 230 2.96 -8.45 1.56
C ARG A 230 3.58 -9.78 1.92
N ALA A 231 3.66 -10.66 0.93
CA ALA A 231 4.35 -11.93 1.06
C ALA A 231 5.82 -11.77 1.49
N GLY A 232 6.49 -10.68 1.09
CA GLY A 232 7.86 -10.38 1.49
C GLY A 232 8.01 -10.09 2.99
N ASP A 233 7.05 -9.36 3.58
CA ASP A 233 7.11 -8.91 4.98
C ASP A 233 6.61 -9.99 5.95
N VAL A 234 5.65 -10.80 5.51
CA VAL A 234 5.05 -11.90 6.29
C VAL A 234 6.03 -13.06 6.51
N GLY A 235 6.95 -13.27 5.57
CA GLY A 235 7.87 -14.40 5.59
C GLY A 235 7.22 -15.72 5.15
N SER A 236 8.07 -16.70 4.81
CA SER A 236 7.63 -17.97 4.20
C SER A 236 6.81 -18.87 5.15
N GLY A 237 7.07 -18.82 6.45
CA GLY A 237 6.38 -19.67 7.43
C GLY A 237 4.90 -19.37 7.55
N LEU A 238 4.53 -18.09 7.70
CA LEU A 238 3.13 -17.67 7.78
C LEU A 238 2.39 -17.87 6.45
N LEU A 239 3.07 -17.70 5.30
CA LEU A 239 2.49 -18.03 3.99
C LEU A 239 2.22 -19.52 3.84
N ALA A 240 3.13 -20.39 4.31
CA ALA A 240 2.92 -21.83 4.31
C ALA A 240 1.75 -22.23 5.23
N LEU A 241 1.61 -21.56 6.37
CA LEU A 241 0.48 -21.75 7.28
C LEU A 241 -0.85 -21.33 6.62
N ALA A 242 -0.89 -20.20 5.90
CA ALA A 242 -2.07 -19.78 5.13
C ALA A 242 -2.42 -20.74 3.97
N ALA A 243 -1.41 -21.37 3.36
CA ALA A 243 -1.58 -22.37 2.31
C ALA A 243 -2.14 -23.70 2.83
N GLY A 244 -1.63 -24.15 3.98
CA GLY A 244 -2.06 -25.40 4.62
C GLY A 244 -3.32 -25.26 5.49
N PHE A 245 -3.88 -24.06 5.64
CA PHE A 245 -5.04 -23.83 6.48
C PHE A 245 -6.31 -24.48 5.89
N VAL A 246 -6.93 -25.35 6.67
CA VAL A 246 -8.19 -26.03 6.33
C VAL A 246 -9.23 -25.68 7.39
N ALA A 247 -10.36 -25.10 6.99
CA ALA A 247 -11.42 -24.81 7.95
C ALA A 247 -12.15 -26.06 8.42
N GLY A 248 -12.74 -25.95 9.61
CA GLY A 248 -13.36 -27.08 10.30
C GLY A 248 -12.35 -28.00 10.99
N ALA A 249 -11.04 -27.77 10.82
CA ALA A 249 -10.05 -28.29 11.74
C ALA A 249 -10.33 -27.77 13.16
N MET A 250 -9.96 -28.55 14.18
CA MET A 250 -10.09 -28.15 15.58
C MET A 250 -9.44 -26.77 15.78
N ARG A 251 -10.23 -25.79 16.25
CA ARG A 251 -9.73 -24.43 16.51
C ARG A 251 -8.53 -24.50 17.45
N SER A 252 -7.50 -23.71 17.13
CA SER A 252 -6.31 -23.63 17.98
C SER A 252 -6.71 -23.17 19.38
N ARG A 253 -6.16 -23.83 20.41
CA ARG A 253 -6.38 -23.42 21.81
C ARG A 253 -5.94 -21.97 22.04
N ASP A 254 -4.91 -21.52 21.35
CA ASP A 254 -4.39 -20.16 21.46
C ASP A 254 -5.39 -19.15 20.88
N VAL A 255 -6.09 -19.49 19.80
CA VAL A 255 -7.16 -18.65 19.23
C VAL A 255 -8.38 -18.62 20.15
N VAL A 256 -8.76 -19.77 20.73
CA VAL A 256 -9.87 -19.83 21.70
C VAL A 256 -9.57 -19.00 22.94
N ALA A 257 -8.35 -19.07 23.47
CA ALA A 257 -7.92 -18.25 24.60
C ALA A 257 -7.89 -16.75 24.24
N LEU A 258 -7.39 -16.40 23.05
CA LEU A 258 -7.40 -15.03 22.55
C LEU A 258 -8.82 -14.46 22.44
N ASP A 259 -9.78 -15.24 21.91
CA ASP A 259 -11.18 -14.83 21.81
C ASP A 259 -11.86 -14.69 23.18
N ALA A 260 -11.46 -15.51 24.16
CA ALA A 260 -12.01 -15.49 25.52
C ALA A 260 -11.60 -14.23 26.32
N VAL A 261 -10.41 -13.67 26.03
CA VAL A 261 -9.93 -12.42 26.65
C VAL A 261 -10.77 -11.22 26.22
N GLY A 262 -11.32 -11.25 25.01
CA GLY A 262 -12.29 -10.26 24.56
C GLY A 262 -12.25 -9.95 23.07
N ALA A 263 -13.19 -9.12 22.65
CA ALA A 263 -13.25 -8.64 21.28
C ALA A 263 -12.02 -7.77 20.93
N PRO A 264 -11.60 -7.68 19.65
CA PRO A 264 -10.42 -6.92 19.25
C PRO A 264 -10.48 -5.44 19.59
N ASP A 265 -11.69 -4.87 19.56
CA ASP A 265 -11.97 -3.47 19.92
C ASP A 265 -12.01 -3.24 21.44
N SER A 266 -12.03 -4.28 22.26
CA SER A 266 -12.00 -4.15 23.72
C SER A 266 -10.66 -3.58 24.22
N PRO A 267 -10.60 -2.98 25.42
CA PRO A 267 -9.33 -2.53 26.00
C PRO A 267 -8.25 -3.64 26.05
N ALA A 268 -8.67 -4.88 26.31
CA ALA A 268 -7.80 -6.05 26.32
C ALA A 268 -7.28 -6.41 24.92
N GLY A 269 -8.18 -6.46 23.92
CA GLY A 269 -7.83 -6.73 22.52
C GLY A 269 -6.88 -5.68 21.93
N ARG A 270 -7.12 -4.40 22.21
CA ARG A 270 -6.22 -3.30 21.80
C ARG A 270 -4.84 -3.40 22.44
N ALA A 271 -4.77 -3.78 23.72
CA ALA A 271 -3.49 -4.00 24.40
C ALA A 271 -2.70 -5.15 23.77
N LEU A 272 -3.34 -6.29 23.50
CA LEU A 272 -2.68 -7.42 22.83
C LEU A 272 -2.21 -7.08 21.42
N THR A 273 -3.01 -6.34 20.65
CA THR A 273 -2.64 -5.86 19.31
C THR A 273 -1.42 -4.92 19.38
N ALA A 274 -1.41 -3.97 20.33
CA ALA A 274 -0.28 -3.07 20.51
C ALA A 274 1.00 -3.81 20.93
N ILE A 275 0.88 -4.91 21.68
CA ILE A 275 2.00 -5.76 22.10
C ILE A 275 2.56 -6.59 20.94
N SER A 276 1.71 -7.12 20.06
CA SER A 276 2.17 -7.85 18.86
C SER A 276 2.88 -6.93 17.85
N GLU A 277 2.43 -5.68 17.74
CA GLU A 277 2.98 -4.71 16.77
C GLU A 277 4.28 -4.03 17.26
N THR A 278 4.68 -4.22 18.51
CA THR A 278 5.83 -3.51 19.09
C THR A 278 6.76 -4.43 19.86
N THR A 279 8.04 -4.07 19.95
CA THR A 279 9.04 -4.86 20.64
C THR A 279 9.10 -4.61 22.15
N THR A 280 8.49 -3.51 22.64
CA THR A 280 8.53 -3.12 24.05
C THR A 280 7.16 -2.68 24.57
N ILE A 281 6.90 -2.87 25.87
CA ILE A 281 5.66 -2.40 26.52
C ILE A 281 5.54 -0.88 26.47
N ARG A 282 6.66 -0.15 26.48
CA ARG A 282 6.65 1.31 26.36
C ARG A 282 6.10 1.74 25.00
N SER A 283 6.63 1.16 23.93
CA SER A 283 6.14 1.43 22.57
C SER A 283 4.67 0.99 22.40
N ALA A 284 4.26 -0.12 23.01
CA ALA A 284 2.85 -0.51 23.03
C ALA A 284 1.96 0.53 23.73
N ALA A 285 2.39 1.07 24.87
CA ALA A 285 1.66 2.10 25.62
C ALA A 285 1.56 3.45 24.90
N GLU A 286 2.49 3.75 23.99
CA GLU A 286 2.41 4.94 23.14
C GLU A 286 1.34 4.79 22.04
N ARG A 287 1.02 3.55 21.63
CA ARG A 287 0.00 3.26 20.60
C ARG A 287 -1.44 3.25 21.14
N ILE A 288 -1.62 2.85 22.40
CA ILE A 288 -2.91 2.87 23.08
C ILE A 288 -2.81 3.88 24.21
N PRO A 289 -3.51 5.03 24.19
CA PRO A 289 -3.23 6.23 25.01
C PRO A 289 -3.35 5.97 26.54
N VAL A 290 -2.40 5.25 27.11
CA VAL A 290 -2.35 4.79 28.50
C VAL A 290 -0.92 4.91 29.03
N HIS A 291 -0.78 5.11 30.33
CA HIS A 291 0.55 5.09 30.95
C HIS A 291 1.15 3.67 30.92
N HIS A 292 2.46 3.57 30.65
CA HIS A 292 3.19 2.30 30.60
C HIS A 292 3.00 1.43 31.85
N SER A 293 2.89 2.03 33.05
CA SER A 293 2.66 1.33 34.31
C SER A 293 1.27 0.72 34.42
N THR A 294 0.27 1.38 33.82
CA THR A 294 -1.10 0.84 33.66
C THR A 294 -1.09 -0.33 32.70
N LEU A 295 -0.44 -0.19 31.53
CA LEU A 295 -0.33 -1.28 30.56
C LEU A 295 0.39 -2.50 31.14
N GLN A 296 1.49 -2.30 31.85
CA GLN A 296 2.23 -3.39 32.50
C GLN A 296 1.37 -4.17 33.51
N ARG A 297 0.48 -3.49 34.24
CA ARG A 297 -0.48 -4.15 35.15
C ARG A 297 -1.54 -4.92 34.38
N GLN A 298 -2.05 -4.35 33.28
CA GLN A 298 -3.02 -5.01 32.41
C GLN A 298 -2.43 -6.27 31.79
N VAL A 299 -1.18 -6.24 31.32
CA VAL A 299 -0.46 -7.40 30.77
C VAL A 299 -0.46 -8.58 31.75
N LYS A 300 -0.17 -8.36 33.03
CA LYS A 300 -0.23 -9.43 34.04
C LYS A 300 -1.63 -10.02 34.25
N GLY A 301 -2.69 -9.28 33.93
CA GLY A 301 -4.05 -9.78 33.89
C GLY A 301 -4.28 -10.66 32.66
N LEU A 302 -3.92 -10.13 31.50
CA LEU A 302 -4.05 -10.81 30.21
C LEU A 302 -3.28 -12.13 30.18
N GLU A 303 -2.04 -12.17 30.68
CA GLU A 303 -1.23 -13.39 30.72
C GLU A 303 -1.86 -14.50 31.60
N ARG A 304 -2.59 -14.12 32.66
CA ARG A 304 -3.33 -15.08 33.50
C ARG A 304 -4.56 -15.64 32.80
N GLU A 305 -5.24 -14.81 32.01
CA GLU A 305 -6.41 -15.23 31.23
C GLU A 305 -6.03 -16.07 30.01
N LEU A 306 -4.96 -15.67 29.30
CA LEU A 306 -4.41 -16.43 28.17
C LEU A 306 -3.77 -17.75 28.61
N GLY A 307 -3.09 -17.74 29.77
CA GLY A 307 -2.33 -18.89 30.27
C GLY A 307 -0.91 -19.00 29.69
N TRP A 308 -0.41 -17.94 29.04
CA TRP A 308 0.99 -17.82 28.61
C TRP A 308 1.48 -16.37 28.69
N SER A 309 2.79 -16.17 28.71
CA SER A 309 3.38 -14.84 28.71
C SER A 309 3.30 -14.18 27.33
N VAL A 310 2.88 -12.92 27.24
CA VAL A 310 2.91 -12.14 25.98
C VAL A 310 4.13 -11.21 25.90
N THR A 311 5.01 -11.29 26.91
CA THR A 311 6.22 -10.48 26.99
C THR A 311 7.48 -11.27 26.62
N GLU A 312 7.49 -12.58 26.87
CA GLU A 312 8.58 -13.48 26.48
C GLU A 312 8.57 -13.78 24.96
N PRO A 313 9.74 -14.03 24.35
CA PRO A 313 9.84 -14.28 22.90
C PRO A 313 8.94 -15.41 22.39
N ALA A 314 8.89 -16.55 23.10
CA ALA A 314 8.09 -17.70 22.69
C ALA A 314 6.57 -17.41 22.73
N GLY A 315 6.14 -16.64 23.71
CA GLY A 315 4.73 -16.31 23.87
C GLY A 315 4.25 -15.14 23.00
N ARG A 316 5.15 -14.23 22.62
CA ARG A 316 4.94 -13.27 21.52
C ARG A 316 4.71 -14.00 20.20
N LEU A 317 5.57 -14.96 19.86
CA LEU A 317 5.36 -15.79 18.66
C LEU A 317 4.00 -16.51 18.68
N ARG A 318 3.61 -17.07 19.84
CA ARG A 318 2.26 -17.67 19.98
C ARG A 318 1.15 -16.65 19.76
N LEU A 319 1.29 -15.43 20.28
CA LEU A 319 0.31 -14.37 20.08
C LEU A 319 0.19 -14.00 18.58
N ASP A 320 1.32 -13.83 17.89
CA ASP A 320 1.34 -13.51 16.46
C ASP A 320 0.71 -14.63 15.61
N LEU A 321 1.02 -15.89 15.93
CA LEU A 321 0.40 -17.05 15.28
C LEU A 321 -1.10 -17.14 15.58
N ALA A 322 -1.53 -16.83 16.80
CA ALA A 322 -2.94 -16.80 17.16
C ALA A 322 -3.70 -15.73 16.36
N PHE A 323 -3.13 -14.53 16.20
CA PHE A 323 -3.72 -13.49 15.33
C PHE A 323 -3.78 -13.95 13.87
N ALA A 324 -2.72 -14.54 13.33
CA ALA A 324 -2.71 -15.05 11.96
C ALA A 324 -3.78 -16.14 11.74
N LEU A 325 -3.87 -17.13 12.64
CA LEU A 325 -4.86 -18.20 12.58
C LEU A 325 -6.29 -17.66 12.69
N ARG A 326 -6.53 -16.71 13.61
CA ARG A 326 -7.84 -16.05 13.75
C ARG A 326 -8.25 -15.34 12.46
N ARG A 327 -7.33 -14.67 11.77
CA ARG A 327 -7.59 -14.03 10.47
C ARG A 327 -7.92 -15.05 9.39
N LEU A 328 -7.20 -16.17 9.33
CA LEU A 328 -7.48 -17.25 8.39
C LEU A 328 -8.87 -17.86 8.63
N GLU A 329 -9.24 -18.12 9.88
CA GLU A 329 -10.58 -18.58 10.25
C GLU A 329 -11.67 -17.60 9.80
N ARG A 330 -11.47 -16.30 10.06
CA ARG A 330 -12.41 -15.23 9.65
C ARG A 330 -12.54 -15.09 8.14
N ASN A 331 -11.43 -15.20 7.42
CA ASN A 331 -11.39 -15.00 5.97
C ASN A 331 -11.86 -16.23 5.19
N TYR A 332 -11.86 -17.43 5.79
CA TYR A 332 -12.29 -18.68 5.13
C TYR A 332 -13.71 -18.63 4.56
N GLY A 333 -14.65 -18.04 5.30
CA GLY A 333 -16.06 -17.97 4.89
C GLY A 333 -16.40 -16.81 3.96
N ARG A 334 -15.42 -15.98 3.56
CA ARG A 334 -15.68 -14.77 2.78
C ARG A 334 -15.54 -15.04 1.28
N PRO A 335 -16.56 -14.72 0.47
CA PRO A 335 -16.50 -14.89 -0.98
C PRO A 335 -15.25 -14.22 -1.56
N GLY A 336 -14.48 -14.99 -2.33
CA GLY A 336 -13.31 -14.47 -3.05
C GLY A 336 -11.99 -14.42 -2.28
N LEU A 337 -11.95 -14.81 -1.00
CA LEU A 337 -10.68 -14.94 -0.24
C LEU A 337 -10.09 -16.37 -0.30
N TYR A 338 -10.88 -17.36 -0.71
CA TYR A 338 -10.50 -18.77 -0.82
C TYR A 338 -10.81 -19.36 -2.19
#